data_AF-A0A2A5M334-F1
#
_entry.id   AF-A0A2A5M334-F1
#
_cell.length_a   1.000
_cell.length_b   1.000
_cell.length_c   1.000
_cell.angle_alpha   90.00
_cell.angle_beta   90.00
_cell.angle_gamma   90.00
#
_symmetry.space_group_name_H-M   'P 1'
#
loop_
_entity.id
_entity.type
_entity.pdbx_description
1 polymer ?
#
loop_
_entity_poly.entity_id
_entity_poly.type
_entity_poly.pdbx_seq_one_letter_code
_entity_poly.pdbx_strand_id
1 'polypeptide(L)'
;DFIQNKNVILHTNSNTDDLKINCINLNDNEKIINSNEILTIDEYVKYVIINYQNIFPDTDLSKKLGISRKSLWEKRKKYEISKKK
;
A
#
# COMPACT_ATOMS: atom_id res chain seq x y z
N ASP A 1 -26.44 -8.56 -19.99
CA ASP A 1 -26.11 -8.62 -21.43
C ASP A 1 -24.86 -7.85 -21.86
N PHE A 2 -24.56 -6.66 -21.32
CA PHE A 2 -23.51 -5.78 -21.89
C PHE A 2 -22.05 -6.30 -21.85
N ILE A 3 -21.75 -7.27 -20.98
CA ILE A 3 -20.39 -7.78 -20.70
C ILE A 3 -20.25 -9.26 -21.11
N GLN A 4 -21.32 -9.89 -21.57
CA GLN A 4 -21.34 -11.31 -21.88
C GLN A 4 -20.44 -11.60 -23.10
N ASN A 5 -19.48 -12.52 -22.95
CA ASN A 5 -18.47 -12.93 -23.94
C ASN A 5 -17.41 -11.89 -24.33
N LYS A 6 -17.10 -10.91 -23.47
CA LYS A 6 -15.96 -10.00 -23.69
C LYS A 6 -14.84 -10.26 -22.68
N ASN A 7 -13.60 -10.21 -23.16
CA ASN A 7 -12.44 -10.11 -22.30
C ASN A 7 -12.41 -8.71 -21.69
N VAL A 8 -12.59 -8.61 -20.38
CA VAL A 8 -12.65 -7.33 -19.66
C VAL A 8 -11.67 -7.33 -18.50
N ILE A 9 -11.01 -6.20 -18.28
CA ILE A 9 -10.18 -5.96 -17.10
C ILE A 9 -11.04 -5.16 -16.12
N LEU A 10 -11.29 -5.72 -14.94
CA LEU A 10 -12.05 -5.06 -13.89
C LEU A 10 -11.08 -4.59 -12.81
N HIS A 11 -11.00 -3.29 -12.59
CA HIS A 11 -10.37 -2.73 -11.39
C HIS A 11 -11.48 -2.21 -10.48
N THR A 12 -11.60 -2.80 -9.30
CA THR A 12 -12.64 -2.46 -8.32
C THR A 12 -12.05 -2.53 -6.93
N ASN A 13 -12.45 -1.57 -6.09
CA ASN A 13 -12.11 -1.54 -4.67
C ASN A 13 -13.18 -2.24 -3.81
N SER A 14 -14.26 -2.71 -4.43
CA SER A 14 -15.38 -3.40 -3.79
C SER A 14 -15.26 -4.91 -3.96
N ASN A 15 -15.70 -5.66 -2.93
CA ASN A 15 -15.64 -7.12 -2.91
C ASN A 15 -16.37 -7.73 -4.11
N THR A 16 -15.73 -8.67 -4.81
CA THR A 16 -16.18 -9.23 -6.10
C THR A 16 -16.80 -10.62 -5.99
N ASP A 17 -17.08 -11.09 -4.77
CA ASP A 17 -17.43 -12.49 -4.49
C ASP A 17 -18.69 -12.99 -5.21
N ASP A 18 -19.55 -12.09 -5.68
CA ASP A 18 -20.82 -12.43 -6.33
C ASP A 18 -20.77 -12.46 -7.87
N LEU A 19 -19.61 -12.22 -8.49
CA LEU A 19 -19.49 -12.23 -9.94
C LEU A 19 -19.36 -13.67 -10.45
N LYS A 20 -20.42 -14.22 -11.06
CA LYS A 20 -20.41 -15.47 -11.85
C LYS A 20 -19.64 -15.31 -13.17
N ILE A 21 -18.43 -14.77 -13.10
CA ILE A 21 -17.55 -14.50 -14.23
C ILE A 21 -16.25 -15.27 -13.99
N ASN A 22 -15.67 -15.82 -15.04
CA ASN A 22 -14.36 -16.46 -14.97
C ASN A 22 -13.28 -15.37 -14.78
N CYS A 23 -12.80 -15.21 -13.55
CA CYS A 23 -11.88 -14.14 -13.18
C CYS A 23 -10.48 -14.69 -12.88
N ILE A 24 -9.44 -14.04 -13.41
CA ILE A 24 -8.07 -14.24 -12.97
C ILE A 24 -7.80 -13.15 -11.92
N ASN A 25 -7.71 -13.54 -10.66
CA ASN A 25 -7.41 -12.61 -9.59
C ASN A 25 -5.89 -12.32 -9.59
N LEU A 26 -5.53 -11.08 -9.87
CA LEU A 26 -4.16 -10.56 -9.83
C LEU A 26 -3.91 -9.82 -8.51
N ASN A 27 -4.43 -10.33 -7.38
CA ASN A 27 -4.08 -9.76 -6.08
C ASN A 27 -2.58 -9.91 -5.88
N ASP A 28 -1.86 -8.81 -6.05
CA ASP A 28 -0.58 -8.66 -5.40
C ASP A 28 -0.84 -8.78 -3.90
N ASN A 29 -0.27 -9.80 -3.25
CA ASN A 29 -0.35 -9.99 -1.79
C ASN A 29 0.33 -8.85 -1.01
N GLU A 30 0.74 -7.79 -1.69
CA GLU A 30 1.09 -6.53 -1.08
C GLU A 30 -0.18 -5.97 -0.45
N LYS A 31 -0.22 -5.93 0.89
CA LYS A 31 -1.26 -5.24 1.66
C LYS A 31 -1.29 -3.77 1.23
N ILE A 32 -1.97 -3.48 0.14
CA ILE A 32 -2.42 -2.15 -0.23
C ILE A 32 -3.41 -1.82 0.87
N ILE A 33 -3.02 -0.83 1.69
CA ILE A 33 -3.85 -0.23 2.73
C ILE A 33 -5.32 -0.29 2.31
N ASN A 34 -6.15 -0.99 3.09
CA ASN A 34 -7.58 -1.05 2.81
C ASN A 34 -8.07 0.39 2.62
N SER A 35 -8.49 0.74 1.41
CA SER A 35 -8.87 2.11 1.05
C SER A 35 -10.02 2.68 1.90
N ASN A 36 -10.69 1.83 2.67
CA ASN A 36 -11.78 2.17 3.58
C ASN A 36 -11.37 2.29 5.06
N GLU A 37 -10.10 2.11 5.42
CA GLU A 37 -9.62 2.25 6.80
C GLU A 37 -8.89 3.58 7.02
N ILE A 38 -9.27 4.29 8.09
CA ILE A 38 -8.54 5.49 8.53
C ILE A 38 -7.25 5.01 9.20
N LEU A 39 -6.12 5.27 8.55
CA LEU A 39 -4.81 5.03 9.15
C LEU A 39 -4.43 6.14 10.11
N THR A 40 -3.74 5.76 11.19
CA THR A 40 -2.97 6.73 11.97
C THR A 40 -1.78 7.23 11.17
N ILE A 41 -1.30 8.44 11.50
CA ILE A 41 -0.11 9.03 10.87
C ILE A 41 1.10 8.08 11.00
N ASP A 42 1.22 7.39 12.13
CA ASP A 42 2.30 6.45 12.37
C ASP A 42 2.24 5.21 11.47
N GLU A 43 1.04 4.67 11.22
CA GLU A 43 0.85 3.54 10.32
C GLU A 43 1.13 3.91 8.87
N TYR A 44 0.68 5.09 8.44
CA TYR A 44 0.98 5.60 7.11
C TYR A 44 2.49 5.82 6.91
N VAL A 45 3.17 6.44 7.88
CA VAL A 45 4.63 6.64 7.82
C VAL A 45 5.35 5.29 7.78
N LYS A 46 4.94 4.32 8.60
CA LYS A 46 5.50 2.96 8.60
C LYS A 46 5.32 2.26 7.26
N TYR A 47 4.12 2.35 6.67
CA TYR A 47 3.84 1.81 5.34
C TYR A 47 4.76 2.43 4.29
N VAL A 48 4.88 3.75 4.28
CA VAL A 48 5.73 4.46 3.31
C VAL A 48 7.18 4.05 3.45
N ILE A 49 7.72 3.97 4.67
CA ILE A 49 9.10 3.50 4.91
C ILE A 49 9.26 2.07 4.39
N ILE A 50 8.37 1.13 4.73
CA ILE A 50 8.55 -0.28 4.37
C ILE A 50 8.53 -0.49 2.85
N ASN A 51 7.57 0.12 2.15
CA ASN A 51 7.37 -0.09 0.71
C ASN A 51 8.34 0.71 -0.16
N TYR A 52 8.73 1.91 0.29
CA TYR A 52 9.46 2.85 -0.56
C TYR A 52 10.92 3.10 -0.14
N GLN A 53 11.41 2.56 0.98
CA GLN A 53 12.80 2.73 1.44
C GLN A 53 13.87 2.28 0.44
N ASN A 54 13.55 1.30 -0.42
CA ASN A 54 14.49 0.75 -1.41
C ASN A 54 14.42 1.51 -2.74
N ILE A 55 13.40 2.35 -2.92
CA ILE A 55 13.11 3.06 -4.16
C ILE A 55 13.49 4.55 -4.02
N PHE A 56 13.24 5.14 -2.85
CA PHE A 56 13.45 6.56 -2.60
C PHE A 56 14.38 6.82 -1.40
N PRO A 57 15.28 7.81 -1.51
CA PRO A 57 16.11 8.24 -0.38
C PRO A 57 15.27 8.97 0.68
N ASP A 58 15.76 8.98 1.93
CA ASP A 58 15.07 9.63 3.06
C ASP A 58 14.74 11.11 2.81
N THR A 59 15.55 11.79 2.00
CA THR A 59 15.32 13.18 1.59
C THR A 59 13.97 13.38 0.87
N ASP A 60 13.61 12.44 0.00
CA ASP A 60 12.40 12.56 -0.83
C ASP A 60 11.18 12.04 -0.08
N LEU A 61 11.38 10.98 0.71
CA LEU A 61 10.34 10.48 1.60
C LEU A 61 9.93 11.51 2.65
N SER A 62 10.88 12.23 3.27
CA SER A 62 10.55 13.22 4.30
C SER A 62 9.75 14.39 3.72
N LYS A 63 10.08 14.81 2.49
CA LYS A 63 9.34 15.85 1.77
C LYS A 63 7.91 15.40 1.46
N LYS A 64 7.72 14.17 0.97
CA LYS A 64 6.39 13.62 0.66
C LYS A 64 5.53 13.41 1.91
N LEU A 65 6.14 13.02 3.02
CA LEU A 65 5.46 12.81 4.30
C LEU A 65 5.20 14.12 5.07
N GLY A 66 5.81 15.23 4.66
CA GLY A 66 5.67 16.52 5.37
C GLY A 66 6.33 16.53 6.75
N ILE A 67 7.34 15.69 6.97
CA ILE A 67 8.08 15.61 8.25
C ILE A 67 9.54 15.98 8.05
N SER A 68 10.23 16.32 9.15
CA SER A 68 11.67 16.56 9.08
C SER A 68 12.43 15.26 8.74
N ARG A 69 13.53 15.39 7.99
CA ARG A 69 14.41 14.27 7.66
C ARG A 69 14.92 13.54 8.90
N LYS A 70 15.20 14.29 9.98
CA LYS A 70 15.61 13.73 11.29
C LYS A 70 14.50 12.85 11.89
N SER A 71 13.25 13.31 11.87
CA SER A 71 12.12 12.53 12.38
C SER A 71 11.87 11.26 11.57
N LEU A 72 11.99 11.33 10.23
CA LEU A 72 11.89 10.16 9.38
C LEU A 72 12.97 9.12 9.72
N TRP A 73 14.21 9.57 9.90
CA TRP A 73 15.34 8.69 10.25
C TRP A 73 15.14 8.01 11.62
N GLU A 74 14.66 8.74 12.63
CA GLU A 74 14.34 8.16 13.94
C GLU A 74 13.25 7.09 13.85
N LYS A 75 12.18 7.36 13.09
CA LYS A 75 11.10 6.41 12.83
C LYS A 75 11.60 5.17 12.07
N ARG A 76 12.42 5.37 11.04
CA ARG A 76 13.04 4.27 10.27
C ARG A 76 13.86 3.35 11.16
N LYS A 77 14.75 3.92 11.99
CA LYS A 77 15.54 3.15 12.96
C LYS A 77 14.66 2.36 13.91
N LYS A 78 13.57 2.96 14.41
CA LYS A 78 12.59 2.28 15.28
C LYS A 78 11.94 1.08 14.56
N TYR A 79 11.48 1.24 13.32
CA TYR A 79 10.79 0.17 12.58
C TYR A 79 11.72 -0.91 12.00
N GLU A 80 12.94 -0.57 11.61
CA GLU A 80 13.97 -1.53 11.17
C GLU A 80 14.38 -2.47 12.32
N ILE A 81 14.47 -1.95 13.56
CA ILE A 81 14.75 -2.78 14.75
C ILE A 81 13.58 -3.71 15.06
N SER A 82 12.34 -3.24 14.89
CA SER A 82 11.13 -4.05 15.10
C SER A 82 10.90 -5.15 14.06
N LYS A 83 11.63 -5.18 12.93
CA LYS A 83 11.55 -6.26 11.93
C LYS A 83 12.43 -7.48 12.26
N LYS A 84 13.10 -7.53 13.43
CA LYS A 84 13.78 -8.75 13.91
C LYS A 84 12.87 -9.56 14.86
N LYS A 85 12.10 -10.49 14.29
CA LYS A 85 12.19 -11.95 14.47
C LYS A 85 10.96 -12.62 13.87
#